data_AF-E6WXR0-F1
#
_entry.id   AF-E6WXR0-F1
#
_cell.length_a   1.000
_cell.length_b   1.000
_cell.length_c   1.000
_cell.angle_alpha   90.00
_cell.angle_beta   90.00
_cell.angle_gamma   90.00
#
_symmetry.space_group_name_H-M   'P 1'
#
loop_
_entity.id
_entity.type
_entity.pdbx_description
1 polymer ?
#
loop_
_entity_poly.entity_id
_entity_poly.type
_entity_poly.pdbx_seq_one_letter_code
_entity_poly.pdbx_strand_id
1 'polypeptide(L)'
;MRRRADTKEIRGQVRFSDPVCGCSFTLPEGRYRIDLQHFSIQLPADKIRHTIRIYTAGQEELARIDLYDNPAALSPEAWARRHLAYLLRDRVELSRQQIGPGGLPALFIRTPRSPQAYAVNTAVIASGKRIAVITASRPDDRDRRFLLRKLLNSFSF
;
A
#
# COMPACT_ATOMS: atom_id res chain seq x y z
N MET A 1 -10.03 -12.87 20.04
CA MET A 1 -9.08 -12.03 19.27
C MET A 1 -9.78 -10.70 18.97
N ARG A 2 -9.43 -9.58 19.63
CA ARG A 2 -10.13 -8.29 19.45
C ARG A 2 -9.54 -7.56 18.24
N ARG A 3 -10.38 -7.28 17.24
CA ARG A 3 -10.06 -6.42 16.09
C ARG A 3 -10.57 -5.02 16.41
N ARG A 4 -9.76 -3.99 16.19
CA ARG A 4 -10.22 -2.60 16.22
C ARG A 4 -10.27 -2.11 14.78
N ALA A 5 -11.46 -1.72 14.35
CA ALA A 5 -11.71 -1.15 13.03
C ALA A 5 -12.16 0.30 13.24
N ASP A 6 -11.46 1.23 12.61
CA ASP A 6 -11.75 2.66 12.69
C ASP A 6 -12.02 3.18 11.26
N THR A 7 -13.10 3.92 11.05
CA THR A 7 -13.46 4.52 9.75
C THR A 7 -13.34 6.04 9.84
N LYS A 8 -12.69 6.66 8.85
CA LYS A 8 -12.55 8.12 8.73
C LYS A 8 -13.09 8.60 7.38
N GLU A 9 -13.94 9.62 7.38
CA GLU A 9 -14.36 10.33 6.18
C GLU A 9 -13.54 11.60 5.98
N ILE A 10 -13.05 11.82 4.76
CA ILE A 10 -12.16 12.92 4.43
C ILE A 10 -12.70 13.70 3.23
N ARG A 11 -12.69 15.04 3.33
CA ARG A 11 -13.04 15.97 2.25
C ARG A 11 -11.87 16.92 1.99
N GLY A 12 -11.55 17.15 0.72
CA GLY A 12 -10.49 18.08 0.29
C GLY A 12 -9.13 17.40 0.09
N GLN A 13 -8.09 18.17 -0.23
CA GLN A 13 -6.71 17.67 -0.20
C GLN A 13 -6.28 17.54 1.26
N VAL A 14 -6.02 16.32 1.71
CA VAL A 14 -5.75 16.05 3.11
C VAL A 14 -4.55 15.15 3.27
N ARG A 15 -3.66 15.56 4.16
CA ARG A 15 -2.61 14.70 4.69
C ARG A 15 -3.25 13.75 5.69
N PHE A 16 -3.25 12.46 5.36
CA PHE A 16 -3.55 11.41 6.30
C PHE A 16 -2.31 11.12 7.15
N SER A 17 -2.49 11.03 8.46
CA SER A 17 -1.48 10.57 9.39
C SER A 17 -2.15 9.71 10.44
N ASP A 18 -1.56 8.55 10.72
CA ASP A 18 -2.03 7.69 11.80
C ASP A 18 -0.87 7.31 12.73
N PRO A 19 -0.90 7.73 14.01
CA PRO A 19 0.19 7.51 14.93
C PRO A 19 0.35 6.03 15.32
N VAL A 20 -0.70 5.22 15.21
CA VAL A 20 -0.64 3.78 15.53
C VAL A 20 0.08 3.04 14.42
N CYS A 21 -0.29 3.31 13.17
CA CYS A 21 0.38 2.75 12.00
C CYS A 21 1.81 3.31 11.82
N GLY A 22 2.06 4.53 12.31
CA GLY A 22 3.30 5.26 12.10
C GLY A 22 3.59 5.44 10.61
N CYS A 23 2.61 5.92 9.85
CA CYS A 23 2.76 6.27 8.45
C CYS A 23 1.92 7.52 8.12
N SER A 24 2.36 8.26 7.12
CA SER A 24 1.60 9.40 6.58
C SER A 24 1.62 9.41 5.06
N PHE A 25 0.56 9.95 4.44
CA PHE A 25 0.46 10.13 2.99
C PHE A 25 -0.56 11.22 2.69
N THR A 26 -0.58 11.71 1.45
CA THR A 26 -1.53 12.73 0.99
C THR A 26 -2.43 12.17 -0.09
N LEU A 27 -3.72 12.45 0.04
CA LEU A 27 -4.70 12.19 -1.01
C LEU A 27 -4.97 13.49 -1.80
N PRO A 28 -5.15 13.40 -3.13
CA PRO A 28 -5.56 14.56 -3.92
C PRO A 28 -6.96 15.01 -3.49
N GLU A 29 -7.35 16.23 -3.88
CA GLU A 29 -8.68 16.76 -3.52
C GLU A 29 -9.81 15.81 -3.93
N GLY A 30 -10.70 15.51 -2.99
CA GLY A 30 -11.81 14.59 -3.24
C GLY A 30 -12.58 14.25 -1.97
N ARG A 31 -13.46 13.25 -2.10
CA ARG A 31 -14.20 12.64 -0.98
C ARG A 31 -13.81 11.18 -0.86
N TYR A 32 -13.25 10.80 0.28
CA TYR A 32 -12.73 9.46 0.53
C TYR A 32 -13.25 8.91 1.84
N ARG A 33 -13.47 7.59 1.85
CA ARG A 33 -13.57 6.83 3.10
C ARG A 33 -12.27 6.07 3.29
N ILE A 34 -11.69 6.18 4.48
CA ILE A 34 -10.52 5.41 4.88
C ILE A 34 -10.92 4.46 6.01
N ASP A 35 -10.79 3.18 5.75
CA ASP A 35 -11.01 2.14 6.75
C ASP A 35 -9.66 1.62 7.24
N LEU A 36 -9.48 1.65 8.55
CA LEU A 36 -8.27 1.19 9.25
C LEU A 36 -8.57 -0.07 10.02
N GLN A 37 -7.67 -1.04 9.90
CA GLN A 37 -7.71 -2.27 10.66
C GLN A 37 -6.33 -2.52 11.30
N HIS A 38 -6.31 -2.65 12.62
CA HIS A 38 -5.11 -2.98 13.37
C HIS A 38 -5.17 -4.43 13.86
N PHE A 39 -4.09 -5.16 13.63
CA PHE A 39 -3.95 -6.56 14.01
C PHE A 39 -3.06 -6.70 15.25
N SER A 40 -3.09 -7.89 15.87
CA SER A 40 -2.29 -8.14 17.08
C SER A 40 -0.79 -8.03 16.81
N ILE A 41 -0.09 -7.39 17.75
CA ILE A 41 1.38 -7.30 17.76
C ILE A 41 2.07 -8.65 17.95
N GLN A 42 1.35 -9.66 18.46
CA GLN A 42 1.88 -11.00 18.70
C GLN A 42 1.94 -11.86 17.43
N LEU A 43 1.41 -11.39 16.31
CA LEU A 43 1.50 -12.15 15.06
C LEU A 43 2.97 -12.28 14.62
N PRO A 44 3.32 -13.35 13.88
CA PRO A 44 4.62 -13.45 13.23
C PRO A 44 4.92 -12.25 12.31
N ALA A 45 6.21 -11.96 12.09
CA ALA A 45 6.65 -10.78 11.32
C ALA A 45 6.18 -10.77 9.85
N ASP A 46 5.89 -11.94 9.27
CA ASP A 46 5.34 -12.08 7.92
C ASP A 46 3.84 -11.76 7.85
N LYS A 47 3.18 -11.47 8.98
CA LYS A 47 1.76 -11.12 9.03
C LYS A 47 1.57 -9.60 9.04
N ILE A 48 0.45 -9.20 8.46
CA ILE A 48 0.03 -7.80 8.39
C ILE A 48 -0.20 -7.27 9.80
N ARG A 49 0.40 -6.11 10.10
CA ARG A 49 0.21 -5.35 11.34
C ARG A 49 -0.95 -4.38 11.22
N HIS A 50 -1.04 -3.71 10.08
CA HIS A 50 -2.08 -2.73 9.80
C HIS A 50 -2.52 -2.83 8.35
N THR A 51 -3.82 -2.67 8.13
CA THR A 51 -4.38 -2.49 6.79
C THR A 51 -5.11 -1.16 6.76
N ILE A 52 -4.81 -0.36 5.75
CA ILE A 52 -5.51 0.90 5.44
C ILE A 52 -6.15 0.71 4.07
N ARG A 53 -7.47 0.84 4.00
CA ARG A 53 -8.22 0.71 2.74
C ARG A 53 -8.82 2.07 2.40
N ILE A 54 -8.61 2.51 1.17
CA ILE A 54 -9.03 3.82 0.68
C ILE A 54 -10.11 3.61 -0.36
N TYR A 55 -11.29 4.17 -0.12
CA TYR A 55 -12.45 4.07 -0.99
C TYR A 55 -12.82 5.44 -1.56
N THR A 56 -13.39 5.45 -2.76
CA THR A 56 -14.14 6.61 -3.27
C THR A 56 -15.41 6.85 -2.44
N ALA A 57 -16.02 8.02 -2.59
CA ALA A 57 -17.37 8.28 -2.09
C ALA A 57 -18.40 7.23 -2.59
N GLY A 58 -18.21 6.71 -3.81
CA GLY A 58 -19.01 5.65 -4.41
C GLY A 58 -18.68 4.23 -3.93
N GLN A 59 -17.95 4.08 -2.83
CA GLN A 59 -17.62 2.79 -2.19
C GLN A 59 -16.67 1.88 -3.01
N GLU A 60 -16.05 2.38 -4.06
CA GLU A 60 -15.06 1.60 -4.81
C GLU A 60 -13.69 1.68 -4.15
N GLU A 61 -13.05 0.53 -3.93
CA GLU A 61 -11.67 0.48 -3.41
C GLU A 61 -10.70 1.03 -4.46
N LEU A 62 -9.96 2.06 -4.08
CA LEU A 62 -8.93 2.71 -4.88
C LEU A 62 -7.57 2.08 -4.62
N ALA A 63 -7.22 1.99 -3.34
CA ALA A 63 -5.94 1.48 -2.90
C ALA A 63 -6.06 0.83 -1.53
N ARG A 64 -5.16 -0.12 -1.29
CA ARG A 64 -4.95 -0.77 -0.02
C ARG A 64 -3.47 -0.67 0.36
N ILE A 65 -3.20 -0.32 1.61
CA ILE A 65 -1.86 -0.27 2.19
C ILE A 65 -1.82 -1.32 3.30
N ASP A 66 -0.98 -2.33 3.14
CA ASP A 66 -0.68 -3.29 4.18
C ASP A 66 0.71 -3.02 4.77
N LEU A 67 0.77 -2.89 6.09
CA LEU A 67 2.01 -2.66 6.82
C LEU A 67 2.48 -3.96 7.47
N TYR A 68 3.78 -4.24 7.32
CA TYR A 68 4.44 -5.43 7.85
C TYR A 68 5.70 -5.03 8.63
N ASP A 69 6.13 -5.93 9.50
CA ASP A 69 7.46 -5.84 10.07
C ASP A 69 8.51 -6.39 9.10
N ASN A 70 9.72 -5.84 9.19
CA ASN A 70 10.89 -6.29 8.45
C ASN A 70 12.10 -6.34 9.39
N PRO A 71 12.10 -7.25 10.39
CA PRO A 71 13.13 -7.26 11.43
C PRO A 71 14.54 -7.47 10.89
N ALA A 72 14.65 -8.19 9.76
CA ALA A 72 15.91 -8.44 9.05
C ALA A 72 16.32 -7.30 8.09
N ALA A 73 15.55 -6.20 8.03
CA ALA A 73 15.81 -5.05 7.15
C ALA A 73 16.07 -5.44 5.69
N LEU A 74 15.31 -6.42 5.19
CA LEU A 74 15.42 -6.88 3.80
C LEU A 74 15.06 -5.75 2.82
N SER A 75 15.71 -5.76 1.65
CA SER A 75 15.31 -4.89 0.55
C SER A 75 13.85 -5.19 0.12
N PRO A 76 13.15 -4.24 -0.52
CA PRO A 76 11.77 -4.46 -0.96
C PRO A 76 11.61 -5.72 -1.81
N GLU A 77 12.57 -5.97 -2.71
CA GLU A 77 12.54 -7.15 -3.57
C GLU A 77 12.83 -8.45 -2.82
N ALA A 78 13.85 -8.48 -1.96
CA ALA A 78 14.16 -9.67 -1.18
C ALA A 78 12.98 -10.05 -0.27
N TRP A 79 12.35 -9.04 0.34
CA TRP A 79 11.14 -9.24 1.14
C TRP A 79 9.98 -9.75 0.28
N ALA A 80 9.71 -9.13 -0.88
CA ALA A 80 8.65 -9.56 -1.79
C ALA A 80 8.85 -10.98 -2.31
N ARG A 81 10.07 -11.38 -2.67
CA ARG A 81 10.38 -12.76 -3.08
C ARG A 81 10.12 -13.78 -1.98
N ARG A 82 10.37 -13.41 -0.72
CA ARG A 82 10.16 -14.29 0.43
C ARG A 82 8.69 -14.41 0.84
N HIS A 83 7.95 -13.29 0.82
CA HIS A 83 6.62 -13.22 1.44
C HIS A 83 5.47 -13.06 0.43
N LEU A 84 5.76 -12.54 -0.76
CA LEU A 84 4.80 -12.27 -1.83
C LEU A 84 5.19 -12.99 -3.13
N ALA A 85 5.84 -14.17 -3.03
CA ALA A 85 6.27 -14.95 -4.20
C ALA A 85 5.13 -15.22 -5.19
N TYR A 86 3.90 -15.34 -4.69
CA TYR A 86 2.69 -15.51 -5.51
C TYR A 86 2.38 -14.32 -6.43
N LEU A 87 2.84 -13.11 -6.10
CA LEU A 87 2.73 -11.93 -6.95
C LEU A 87 3.84 -11.86 -8.00
N LEU A 88 4.91 -12.65 -7.89
CA LEU A 88 6.07 -12.61 -8.77
C LEU A 88 6.06 -13.74 -9.82
N ARG A 89 4.86 -14.15 -10.24
CA ARG A 89 4.66 -15.22 -11.23
C ARG A 89 4.87 -14.70 -12.66
N ASP A 90 4.80 -15.62 -13.63
CA ASP A 90 5.02 -15.31 -15.04
C ASP A 90 4.16 -14.13 -15.53
N ARG A 91 4.76 -13.27 -16.36
CA ARG A 91 4.18 -12.06 -17.00
C ARG A 91 4.02 -10.83 -16.11
N VAL A 92 4.71 -10.73 -14.97
CA VAL A 92 4.77 -9.46 -14.23
C VAL A 92 5.93 -8.57 -14.70
N GLU A 93 5.68 -7.26 -14.74
CA GLU A 93 6.72 -6.25 -14.96
C GLU A 93 7.25 -5.80 -13.60
N LEU A 94 8.58 -5.84 -13.43
CA LEU A 94 9.25 -5.40 -12.20
C LEU A 94 10.07 -4.14 -12.48
N SER A 95 9.92 -3.12 -11.63
CA SER A 95 10.69 -1.88 -11.70
C SER A 95 11.14 -1.45 -10.31
N ARG A 96 12.40 -1.04 -10.17
CA ARG A 96 12.94 -0.51 -8.90
C ARG A 96 13.00 1.01 -9.00
N GLN A 97 12.45 1.70 -8.00
CA GLN A 97 12.42 3.15 -7.96
C GLN A 97 12.57 3.64 -6.52
N GLN A 98 12.83 4.92 -6.35
CA GLN A 98 12.71 5.59 -5.05
C GLN A 98 11.42 6.39 -5.03
N ILE A 99 10.74 6.40 -3.88
CA ILE A 99 9.47 7.11 -3.70
C ILE A 99 9.49 8.01 -2.46
N GLY A 100 8.50 8.88 -2.36
CA GLY A 100 8.34 9.76 -1.20
C GLY A 100 9.43 10.84 -1.11
N PRO A 101 9.28 11.78 -0.17
CA PRO A 101 10.25 12.86 0.03
C PRO A 101 11.62 12.36 0.54
N GLY A 102 11.66 11.19 1.19
CA GLY A 102 12.88 10.59 1.72
C GLY A 102 13.62 9.64 0.78
N GLY A 103 13.18 9.49 -0.48
CA GLY A 103 13.81 8.58 -1.44
C GLY A 103 13.75 7.11 -1.01
N LEU A 104 12.62 6.67 -0.45
CA LEU A 104 12.45 5.32 0.07
C LEU A 104 12.58 4.29 -1.05
N PRO A 105 13.37 3.22 -0.87
CA PRO A 105 13.51 2.18 -1.88
C PRO A 105 12.17 1.44 -2.05
N ALA A 106 11.77 1.28 -3.31
CA ALA A 106 10.54 0.60 -3.68
C ALA A 106 10.75 -0.37 -4.84
N LEU A 107 10.05 -1.50 -4.78
CA LEU A 107 9.83 -2.42 -5.88
C LEU A 107 8.39 -2.26 -6.38
N PHE A 108 8.24 -1.88 -7.64
CA PHE A 108 6.97 -1.87 -8.35
C PHE A 108 6.78 -3.20 -9.05
N ILE A 109 5.62 -3.81 -8.82
CA ILE A 109 5.15 -5.05 -9.41
C ILE A 109 3.87 -4.70 -10.18
N ARG A 110 3.92 -4.84 -11.49
CA ARG A 110 2.75 -4.64 -12.35
C ARG A 110 2.30 -5.96 -12.92
N THR A 111 1.11 -6.37 -12.50
CA THR A 111 0.46 -7.59 -12.96
C THR A 111 -0.52 -7.22 -14.07
N PRO A 112 -0.33 -7.69 -15.31
CA PRO A 112 -1.22 -7.39 -16.40
C PRO A 112 -2.59 -8.03 -16.17
N ARG A 113 -3.61 -7.48 -16.84
CA ARG A 113 -4.95 -8.08 -16.84
C ARG A 113 -4.89 -9.49 -17.41
N SER A 114 -5.64 -10.39 -16.79
CA SER A 114 -5.90 -11.74 -17.30
C SER A 114 -7.41 -11.96 -17.47
N PRO A 115 -7.84 -13.05 -18.13
CA PRO A 115 -9.27 -13.40 -18.17
C PRO A 115 -9.90 -13.61 -16.78
N GLN A 116 -9.09 -13.95 -15.78
CA GLN A 116 -9.55 -14.31 -14.43
C GLN A 116 -9.37 -13.18 -13.40
N ALA A 117 -8.61 -12.13 -13.73
CA ALA A 117 -8.29 -11.05 -12.79
C ALA A 117 -8.00 -9.71 -13.50
N TYR A 118 -8.40 -8.61 -12.86
CA TYR A 118 -8.04 -7.26 -13.31
C TYR A 118 -6.53 -7.02 -13.21
N ALA A 119 -6.02 -6.04 -13.97
CA ALA A 119 -4.67 -5.55 -13.76
C ALA A 119 -4.52 -5.02 -12.32
N VAL A 120 -3.33 -5.16 -11.76
CA VAL A 120 -3.00 -4.72 -10.40
C VAL A 120 -1.60 -4.12 -10.41
N ASN A 121 -1.47 -2.93 -9.80
CA ASN A 121 -0.16 -2.32 -9.54
C ASN A 121 0.10 -2.38 -8.04
N THR A 122 1.21 -3.01 -7.66
CA THR A 122 1.65 -3.12 -6.27
C THR A 122 3.02 -2.48 -6.12
N ALA A 123 3.18 -1.61 -5.13
CA ALA A 123 4.48 -1.09 -4.70
C ALA A 123 4.82 -1.69 -3.33
N VAL A 124 5.98 -2.34 -3.24
CA VAL A 124 6.57 -2.80 -1.99
C VAL A 124 7.64 -1.79 -1.61
N ILE A 125 7.54 -1.21 -0.42
CA ILE A 125 8.38 -0.09 0.04
C ILE A 125 9.02 -0.52 1.35
N ALA A 126 10.34 -0.33 1.46
CA ALA A 126 11.08 -0.63 2.69
C ALA A 126 11.57 0.66 3.34
N SER A 127 11.44 0.73 4.67
CA SER A 127 12.09 1.76 5.50
C SER A 127 12.54 1.14 6.80
N GLY A 128 13.86 0.96 6.96
CA GLY A 128 14.45 0.29 8.11
C GLY A 128 13.79 -1.08 8.37
N LYS A 129 13.15 -1.21 9.54
CA LYS A 129 12.49 -2.46 9.98
C LYS A 129 11.01 -2.54 9.62
N ARG A 130 10.53 -1.77 8.63
CA ARG A 130 9.14 -1.77 8.18
C ARG A 130 9.02 -1.97 6.68
N ILE A 131 7.91 -2.60 6.28
CA ILE A 131 7.50 -2.76 4.89
C ILE A 131 6.08 -2.23 4.72
N ALA A 132 5.85 -1.48 3.65
CA ALA A 132 4.53 -1.10 3.21
C ALA A 132 4.27 -1.73 1.83
N VAL A 133 3.15 -2.42 1.68
CA VAL A 133 2.67 -2.97 0.42
C VAL A 133 1.46 -2.19 0.01
N ILE A 134 1.61 -1.36 -1.01
CA ILE A 134 0.57 -0.46 -1.52
C ILE A 134 0.06 -1.05 -2.83
N THR A 135 -1.20 -1.49 -2.83
CA THR A 135 -1.85 -2.11 -3.97
C THR A 135 -2.96 -1.21 -4.49
N ALA A 136 -2.90 -0.83 -5.75
CA ALA A 136 -3.97 -0.12 -6.43
C ALA A 136 -4.80 -1.07 -7.29
N SER A 137 -6.12 -0.96 -7.16
CA SER A 137 -7.09 -1.74 -7.93
C SER A 137 -7.47 -1.00 -9.21
N ARG A 138 -7.55 -1.71 -10.35
CA ARG A 138 -7.88 -1.15 -11.68
C ARG A 138 -6.92 -0.03 -12.13
N PRO A 139 -5.60 -0.30 -12.24
CA PRO A 139 -4.59 0.69 -12.61
C PRO A 139 -4.67 1.15 -14.07
N ASP A 140 -5.55 0.59 -14.91
CA ASP A 140 -5.72 1.06 -16.29
C ASP A 140 -6.46 2.40 -16.34
N ASP A 141 -7.23 2.70 -15.29
CA ASP A 141 -7.92 3.98 -15.09
C ASP A 141 -6.89 5.11 -14.82
N ARG A 142 -7.00 6.19 -15.60
CA ARG A 142 -6.09 7.34 -15.53
C ARG A 142 -6.12 8.00 -14.15
N ASP A 143 -7.29 8.14 -13.55
CA ASP A 143 -7.46 8.84 -12.28
C ASP A 143 -6.89 8.02 -11.13
N ARG A 144 -7.04 6.70 -11.21
CA ARG A 144 -6.46 5.76 -10.24
C ARG A 144 -4.92 5.73 -10.31
N ARG A 145 -4.34 5.81 -11.52
CA ARG A 145 -2.87 5.95 -11.68
C ARG A 145 -2.35 7.25 -11.08
N PHE A 146 -3.05 8.35 -11.34
CA PHE A 146 -2.69 9.65 -10.77
C PHE A 146 -2.74 9.61 -9.24
N LEU A 147 -3.80 9.03 -8.66
CA LEU A 147 -3.94 8.88 -7.22
C LEU A 147 -2.84 8.02 -6.62
N LEU A 148 -2.54 6.85 -7.21
CA LEU A 148 -1.44 5.99 -6.75
C LEU A 148 -0.11 6.75 -6.77
N ARG A 149 0.18 7.49 -7.84
CA ARG A 149 1.42 8.29 -7.92
C ARG A 149 1.48 9.36 -6.84
N LYS A 150 0.37 10.08 -6.58
CA LYS A 150 0.31 11.09 -5.51
C LYS A 150 0.51 10.47 -4.13
N LEU A 151 -0.12 9.32 -3.89
CA LEU A 151 0.02 8.57 -2.65
C LEU A 151 1.48 8.14 -2.45
N LEU A 152 2.10 7.52 -3.45
CA LEU A 152 3.50 7.08 -3.37
C LEU A 152 4.50 8.24 -3.21
N ASN A 153 4.28 9.36 -3.90
CA ASN A 153 5.16 10.52 -3.81
C ASN A 153 5.10 11.25 -2.46
N SER A 154 4.03 11.03 -1.69
CA SER A 154 3.84 11.64 -0.38
C SER A 154 3.95 10.65 0.78
N PHE A 155 4.12 9.36 0.49
CA PHE A 155 4.16 8.32 1.50
C PHE A 155 5.42 8.45 2.37
N SER A 156 5.22 8.36 3.68
CA SER A 156 6.29 8.30 4.68
C SER A 156 5.93 7.27 5.76
N PHE A 157 6.96 6.68 6.35
CA PHE A 157 6.88 6.10 7.69
C PHE A 157 7.09 7.18 8.76
#